data_AF-A0A970MMX2-F1
#
_entry.id   AF-A0A970MMX2-F1
#
_cell.length_a   1.000
_cell.length_b   1.000
_cell.length_c   1.000
_cell.angle_alpha   90.00
_cell.angle_beta   90.00
_cell.angle_gamma   90.00
#
_symmetry.space_group_name_H-M   'P 1'
#
loop_
_entity.id
_entity.type
_entity.pdbx_description
1 polymer ?
#
loop_
_entity_poly.entity_id
_entity_poly.type
_entity_poly.pdbx_seq_one_letter_code
_entity_poly.pdbx_strand_id
1 'polypeptide(L)'
;MDNKFFTFIKPYLSFIDNGDLYRKPFSWLYALLAIINLIVPIYVFYQAVDNHIFDAPAKFVIVFLLVWVIIAFAGWLSFQLWWDRKSKVISTSNVGDEFVATPVFSHLIQTIGEWLGTWIGIVGFSFALLTTLILGDEGYYLSRQLGLGFMKTGFLFIILMPVYGFLIIVATRFLAEQFRALSSIANNTRKN
;
A
#
# COMPACT_ATOMS: atom_id res chain seq x y z
N MET A 1 -24.19 41.68 -5.96
CA MET A 1 -23.13 42.37 -6.72
C MET A 1 -22.04 41.35 -7.00
N ASP A 2 -21.84 40.96 -8.26
CA ASP A 2 -20.74 40.07 -8.63
C ASP A 2 -19.41 40.82 -8.46
N ASN A 3 -18.69 40.52 -7.38
CA ASN A 3 -17.38 41.11 -7.12
C ASN A 3 -16.38 40.60 -8.16
N LYS A 4 -16.15 41.41 -9.20
CA LYS A 4 -15.13 41.20 -10.25
C LYS A 4 -13.71 41.00 -9.69
N PHE A 5 -13.50 41.34 -8.42
CA PHE A 5 -12.24 41.15 -7.69
C PHE A 5 -11.88 39.68 -7.47
N PHE A 6 -12.89 38.82 -7.26
CA PHE A 6 -12.67 37.40 -7.00
C PHE A 6 -12.70 36.55 -8.26
N THR A 7 -12.96 37.10 -9.45
CA THR A 7 -13.09 36.33 -10.71
C THR A 7 -11.85 35.47 -11.01
N PHE A 8 -10.67 35.96 -10.64
CA PHE A 8 -9.40 35.25 -10.85
C PHE A 8 -9.18 34.09 -9.87
N ILE A 9 -9.68 34.22 -8.64
CA ILE A 9 -9.53 33.23 -7.55
C ILE A 9 -10.77 32.31 -7.45
N LYS A 10 -11.91 32.68 -8.04
CA LYS A 10 -13.16 31.89 -8.10
C LYS A 10 -12.93 30.45 -8.58
N PRO A 11 -12.13 30.17 -9.63
CA PRO A 11 -11.83 28.79 -10.03
C PRO A 11 -11.13 28.00 -8.93
N TYR A 12 -10.15 28.61 -8.25
CA TYR A 12 -9.42 28.00 -7.14
C TYR A 12 -10.30 27.77 -5.90
N LEU A 13 -11.11 28.76 -5.52
CA LEU A 13 -12.08 28.61 -4.42
C LEU A 13 -13.11 27.54 -4.74
N SER A 14 -13.66 27.52 -5.96
CA SER A 14 -14.58 26.47 -6.39
C SER A 14 -13.93 25.08 -6.40
N PHE A 15 -12.62 24.98 -6.65
CA PHE A 15 -11.89 23.72 -6.59
C PHE A 15 -11.72 23.21 -5.15
N ILE A 16 -11.64 24.13 -4.18
CA ILE A 16 -11.64 23.81 -2.75
C ILE A 16 -13.06 23.44 -2.29
N ASP A 17 -14.03 24.31 -2.58
CA ASP A 17 -15.41 24.21 -2.11
C ASP A 17 -16.13 22.97 -2.66
N ASN A 18 -15.79 22.54 -3.89
CA ASN A 18 -16.33 21.31 -4.48
C ASN A 18 -15.68 20.03 -3.94
N GLY A 19 -14.63 20.13 -3.13
CA GLY A 19 -13.90 18.97 -2.60
C GLY A 19 -12.88 18.35 -3.57
N ASP A 20 -12.67 18.97 -4.73
CA ASP A 20 -11.75 18.47 -5.77
C ASP A 20 -10.30 18.52 -5.34
N LEU A 21 -9.93 19.48 -4.48
CA LEU A 21 -8.61 19.58 -3.85
C LEU A 21 -8.24 18.32 -3.06
N TYR A 22 -9.22 17.61 -2.49
CA TYR A 22 -8.94 16.40 -1.72
C TYR A 22 -9.02 15.13 -2.58
N ARG A 23 -9.88 15.09 -3.59
CA ARG A 23 -10.10 13.89 -4.42
C ARG A 23 -9.02 13.69 -5.49
N LYS A 24 -8.69 14.74 -6.24
CA LYS A 24 -7.78 14.62 -7.41
C LYS A 24 -6.32 14.36 -6.99
N PRO A 25 -5.74 15.09 -6.03
CA PRO A 25 -4.37 14.81 -5.57
C PRO A 25 -4.23 13.42 -4.94
N PHE A 26 -5.21 12.94 -4.18
CA PHE A 26 -5.19 11.58 -3.65
C PHE A 26 -5.29 10.54 -4.77
N SER A 27 -6.11 10.76 -5.80
CA SER A 27 -6.13 9.88 -6.98
C SER A 27 -4.76 9.81 -7.68
N TRP A 28 -4.06 10.94 -7.81
CA TRP A 28 -2.69 10.97 -8.36
C TRP A 28 -1.69 10.28 -7.45
N LEU A 29 -1.79 10.46 -6.13
CA LEU A 29 -0.98 9.74 -5.15
C LEU A 29 -1.16 8.23 -5.28
N TYR A 30 -2.39 7.75 -5.42
CA TYR A 30 -2.69 6.32 -5.62
C TYR A 30 -2.08 5.80 -6.92
N ALA A 31 -2.17 6.58 -8.01
CA ALA A 31 -1.55 6.21 -9.27
C ALA A 31 -0.01 6.13 -9.16
N LEU A 32 0.61 7.08 -8.45
CA LEU A 32 2.05 7.07 -8.17
C LEU A 32 2.45 5.82 -7.37
N LEU A 33 1.73 5.52 -6.29
CA LEU A 33 1.98 4.33 -5.47
C LEU A 33 1.82 3.03 -6.28
N ALA A 34 0.83 2.96 -7.18
CA ALA A 34 0.66 1.82 -8.07
C ALA A 34 1.91 1.61 -8.95
N ILE A 35 2.41 2.67 -9.58
CA ILE A 35 3.60 2.61 -10.45
C ILE A 35 4.85 2.22 -9.65
N ILE A 36 5.04 2.78 -8.46
CA ILE A 36 6.17 2.45 -7.59
C ILE A 36 6.19 0.95 -7.27
N ASN A 37 5.02 0.32 -7.04
CA ASN A 37 4.95 -1.12 -6.77
C ASN A 37 5.43 -1.99 -7.93
N LEU A 38 5.37 -1.52 -9.18
CA LEU A 38 5.94 -2.23 -10.34
C LEU A 38 7.46 -2.07 -10.43
N ILE A 39 8.02 -1.02 -9.84
CA ILE A 39 9.47 -0.74 -9.81
C ILE A 39 10.15 -1.58 -8.73
N VAL A 40 9.48 -1.87 -7.62
CA VAL A 40 10.03 -2.62 -6.47
C VAL A 40 10.71 -3.95 -6.88
N PRO A 41 10.11 -4.83 -7.68
CA PRO A 41 10.76 -6.10 -8.08
C PRO A 41 12.03 -5.88 -8.92
N ILE A 42 12.05 -4.84 -9.75
CA ILE A 42 13.22 -4.47 -10.57
C ILE A 42 14.34 -3.96 -9.65
N TYR A 43 14.01 -3.12 -8.68
CA TYR A 43 14.97 -2.61 -7.70
C TYR A 43 15.56 -3.72 -6.83
N VAL A 44 14.73 -4.66 -6.35
CA VAL A 44 15.20 -5.83 -5.58
C VAL A 44 16.12 -6.69 -6.42
N PHE A 45 15.81 -6.88 -7.71
CA PHE A 45 16.70 -7.61 -8.62
C PHE A 45 18.04 -6.91 -8.79
N TYR A 46 18.01 -5.60 -9.05
CA TYR A 46 19.21 -4.78 -9.16
C TYR A 46 20.10 -4.90 -7.91
N GLN A 47 19.53 -4.75 -6.72
CA GLN A 47 20.29 -4.91 -5.47
C GLN A 47 20.88 -6.31 -5.32
N ALA A 48 20.15 -7.37 -5.69
CA ALA A 48 20.66 -8.72 -5.59
C ALA A 48 21.85 -8.96 -6.54
N VAL A 49 21.78 -8.42 -7.76
CA VAL A 49 22.89 -8.45 -8.73
C VAL A 49 24.11 -7.70 -8.20
N ASP A 50 23.91 -6.48 -7.71
CA ASP A 50 24.99 -5.64 -7.13
C ASP A 50 25.65 -6.30 -5.91
N ASN A 51 24.87 -7.08 -5.15
CA ASN A 51 25.35 -7.89 -4.03
C ASN A 51 25.87 -9.29 -4.42
N HIS A 52 26.21 -9.51 -5.70
CA HIS A 52 26.84 -10.73 -6.19
C HIS A 52 26.04 -12.02 -5.91
N ILE A 53 24.70 -11.97 -5.92
CA ILE A 53 23.86 -13.15 -5.62
C ILE A 53 24.15 -14.34 -6.55
N PHE A 54 24.55 -14.08 -7.80
CA PHE A 54 24.81 -15.11 -8.80
C PHE A 54 26.17 -15.81 -8.63
N ASP A 55 27.07 -15.23 -7.84
CA ASP A 55 28.33 -15.86 -7.45
C ASP A 55 28.16 -16.77 -6.22
N ALA A 56 27.00 -16.73 -5.57
CA ALA A 56 26.68 -17.52 -4.39
C ALA A 56 26.38 -19.00 -4.73
N PRO A 57 26.38 -19.91 -3.73
CA PRO A 57 26.00 -21.30 -3.95
C PRO A 57 24.60 -21.42 -4.57
N ALA A 58 24.40 -22.43 -5.44
CA ALA A 58 23.17 -22.60 -6.21
C ALA A 58 21.88 -22.57 -5.37
N LYS A 59 21.92 -23.06 -4.12
CA LYS A 59 20.78 -23.00 -3.18
C LYS A 59 20.30 -21.56 -2.93
N PHE A 60 21.21 -20.59 -2.82
CA PHE A 60 20.85 -19.18 -2.62
C PHE A 60 20.24 -18.57 -3.89
N VAL A 61 20.83 -18.86 -5.06
CA VAL A 61 20.32 -18.39 -6.34
C VAL A 61 18.91 -18.89 -6.58
N ILE A 62 18.65 -20.18 -6.33
CA ILE A 62 17.32 -20.79 -6.49
C ILE A 62 16.31 -20.13 -5.55
N VAL A 63 16.64 -20.01 -4.26
CA VAL A 63 15.73 -19.39 -3.27
C VAL A 63 15.47 -17.92 -3.60
N PHE A 64 16.50 -17.19 -4.04
CA PHE A 64 16.37 -15.82 -4.50
C PHE A 64 15.38 -15.70 -5.67
N LEU A 65 15.53 -16.51 -6.72
CA LEU A 65 14.64 -16.47 -7.88
C LEU A 65 13.19 -16.77 -7.49
N LEU A 66 12.97 -17.74 -6.60
CA LEU A 66 11.63 -18.05 -6.08
C LEU A 66 11.03 -16.88 -5.30
N VAL A 67 11.79 -16.30 -4.38
CA VAL A 67 11.37 -15.11 -3.62
C VAL A 67 11.12 -13.92 -4.55
N TRP A 68 11.97 -13.72 -5.55
CA TRP A 68 11.85 -12.62 -6.51
C TRP A 68 10.58 -12.73 -7.35
N VAL A 69 10.23 -13.93 -7.83
CA VAL A 69 8.95 -14.17 -8.54
C VAL A 69 7.76 -13.83 -7.63
N ILE A 70 7.84 -14.18 -6.35
CA ILE A 70 6.78 -13.86 -5.39
C ILE A 70 6.69 -12.35 -5.14
N ILE A 71 7.83 -11.65 -5.05
CA ILE A 71 7.88 -10.18 -4.95
C ILE A 71 7.30 -9.53 -6.21
N ALA A 72 7.62 -10.06 -7.40
CA ALA A 72 7.06 -9.58 -8.66
C ALA A 72 5.54 -9.75 -8.71
N PHE A 73 5.04 -10.91 -8.29
CA PHE A 73 3.61 -11.17 -8.19
C PHE A 73 2.93 -10.26 -7.15
N ALA A 74 3.52 -10.08 -5.97
CA ALA A 74 3.00 -9.16 -4.95
C ALA A 74 3.01 -7.70 -5.43
N GLY A 75 4.05 -7.28 -6.16
CA GLY A 75 4.16 -5.98 -6.82
C GLY A 75 3.03 -5.75 -7.81
N TRP A 76 2.74 -6.76 -8.64
CA TRP A 76 1.62 -6.74 -9.56
C TRP A 76 0.26 -6.66 -8.85
N LEU A 77 0.01 -7.49 -7.83
CA LEU A 77 -1.22 -7.41 -7.02
C LEU A 77 -1.39 -6.04 -6.38
N SER A 78 -0.30 -5.47 -5.86
CA SER A 78 -0.30 -4.15 -5.25
C SER A 78 -0.60 -3.05 -6.27
N PHE A 79 -0.03 -3.13 -7.46
CA PHE A 79 -0.39 -2.25 -8.57
C PHE A 79 -1.89 -2.32 -8.86
N GLN A 80 -2.47 -3.51 -8.99
CA GLN A 80 -3.90 -3.68 -9.26
C GLN A 80 -4.76 -3.06 -8.15
N LEU A 81 -4.39 -3.28 -6.89
CA LEU A 81 -5.08 -2.72 -5.73
C LEU A 81 -5.06 -1.18 -5.78
N TRP A 82 -3.89 -0.56 -5.90
CA TRP A 82 -3.78 0.89 -5.94
C TRP A 82 -4.46 1.51 -7.18
N TRP A 83 -4.36 0.84 -8.33
CA TRP A 83 -4.93 1.31 -9.58
C TRP A 83 -6.46 1.26 -9.60
N ASP A 84 -7.08 0.20 -9.09
CA ASP A 84 -8.54 0.11 -8.94
C ASP A 84 -9.06 1.15 -7.92
N ARG A 85 -8.32 1.35 -6.84
CA ARG A 85 -8.72 2.27 -5.76
C ARG A 85 -8.59 3.75 -6.14
N LYS A 86 -7.75 4.10 -7.13
CA LYS A 86 -7.54 5.49 -7.58
C LYS A 86 -8.81 6.15 -8.13
N SER A 87 -9.71 5.38 -8.74
CA SER A 87 -10.98 5.89 -9.29
C SER A 87 -12.04 5.94 -8.18
N LYS A 88 -12.04 4.96 -7.28
CA LYS A 88 -12.99 4.86 -6.16
C LYS A 88 -12.84 5.97 -5.12
N VAL A 89 -11.64 6.52 -4.93
CA VAL A 89 -11.40 7.66 -4.02
C VAL A 89 -12.08 8.95 -4.50
N ILE A 90 -12.45 9.04 -5.78
CA ILE A 90 -13.16 10.21 -6.32
C ILE A 90 -14.65 10.13 -5.96
N SER A 91 -15.20 8.93 -5.81
CA SER A 91 -16.61 8.68 -5.49
C SER A 91 -16.94 8.59 -3.99
N THR A 92 -15.97 8.76 -3.09
CA THR A 92 -16.18 8.62 -1.64
C THR A 92 -16.91 9.81 -0.99
N SER A 93 -17.10 10.91 -1.71
CA SER A 93 -17.80 12.11 -1.24
C SER A 93 -18.54 12.81 -2.39
N ASN A 94 -19.70 13.37 -2.08
CA ASN A 94 -20.54 14.09 -3.04
C ASN A 94 -20.24 15.59 -3.03
N VAL A 95 -20.54 16.25 -4.15
CA VAL A 95 -20.47 17.72 -4.23
C VAL A 95 -21.49 18.31 -3.25
N GLY A 96 -21.02 19.08 -2.27
CA GLY A 96 -21.85 19.68 -1.21
C GLY A 96 -21.80 18.96 0.14
N ASP A 97 -21.03 17.87 0.30
CA ASP A 97 -20.76 17.30 1.61
C ASP A 97 -19.84 18.22 2.44
N GLU A 98 -20.10 18.36 3.73
CA GLU A 98 -19.31 19.21 4.64
C GLU A 98 -17.97 18.54 4.99
N PHE A 99 -18.01 17.23 5.25
CA PHE A 99 -16.82 16.43 5.52
C PHE A 99 -16.40 15.64 4.28
N VAL A 100 -15.59 16.26 3.41
CA VAL A 100 -15.01 15.63 2.21
C VAL A 100 -13.68 14.94 2.51
N ALA A 101 -12.83 15.54 3.36
CA ALA A 101 -11.48 15.04 3.61
C ALA A 101 -11.45 13.74 4.45
N THR A 102 -12.32 13.63 5.46
CA THR A 102 -12.41 12.46 6.35
C THR A 102 -12.70 11.14 5.62
N PRO A 103 -13.71 11.04 4.72
CA PRO A 103 -13.97 9.80 3.98
C PRO A 103 -12.85 9.46 2.99
N VAL A 104 -12.22 10.46 2.37
CA VAL A 104 -11.03 10.27 1.51
C VAL A 104 -9.85 9.70 2.31
N PHE A 105 -9.58 10.26 3.49
CA PHE A 105 -8.51 9.79 4.37
C PHE A 105 -8.78 8.39 4.95
N SER A 106 -10.03 8.10 5.33
CA SER A 106 -10.47 6.75 5.71
C SER A 106 -10.14 5.73 4.60
N HIS A 107 -10.42 6.08 3.35
CA HIS A 107 -10.11 5.22 2.21
C HIS A 107 -8.59 5.01 2.05
N LEU A 108 -7.77 6.03 2.33
CA LEU A 108 -6.31 5.90 2.36
C LEU A 108 -5.83 4.93 3.43
N ILE A 109 -6.27 5.10 4.69
CA ILE A 109 -5.89 4.21 5.80
C ILE A 109 -6.22 2.76 5.46
N GLN A 110 -7.44 2.52 4.96
CA GLN A 110 -7.88 1.19 4.54
C GLN A 110 -6.98 0.62 3.44
N THR A 111 -6.66 1.42 2.42
CA THR A 111 -5.86 0.97 1.27
C THR A 111 -4.42 0.67 1.68
N ILE A 112 -3.82 1.50 2.53
CA ILE A 112 -2.47 1.27 3.10
C ILE A 112 -2.45 -0.04 3.89
N GLY A 113 -3.48 -0.27 4.71
CA GLY A 113 -3.60 -1.48 5.51
C GLY A 113 -3.77 -2.75 4.70
N GLU A 114 -4.68 -2.74 3.71
CA GLU A 114 -4.86 -3.83 2.75
C GLU A 114 -3.54 -4.12 2.02
N TRP A 115 -2.85 -3.09 1.52
CA TRP A 115 -1.57 -3.22 0.83
C TRP A 115 -0.46 -3.78 1.72
N LEU A 116 -0.18 -3.14 2.87
CA LEU A 116 0.90 -3.57 3.79
C LEU A 116 0.63 -4.95 4.35
N GLY A 117 -0.62 -5.23 4.74
CA GLY A 117 -0.98 -6.51 5.32
C GLY A 117 -0.88 -7.66 4.33
N THR A 118 -1.29 -7.45 3.07
CA THR A 118 -1.07 -8.44 2.00
C THR A 118 0.42 -8.61 1.70
N TRP A 119 1.20 -7.52 1.67
CA TRP A 119 2.64 -7.60 1.39
C TRP A 119 3.38 -8.39 2.48
N ILE A 120 3.17 -8.04 3.75
CA ILE A 120 3.78 -8.74 4.89
C ILE A 120 3.30 -10.20 4.94
N GLY A 121 2.00 -10.41 4.75
CA GLY A 121 1.38 -11.73 4.81
C GLY A 121 1.88 -12.68 3.72
N ILE A 122 2.01 -12.23 2.48
CA ILE A 122 2.43 -13.09 1.35
C ILE A 122 3.95 -13.14 1.21
N VAL A 123 4.59 -11.98 1.07
CA VAL A 123 6.04 -11.90 0.82
C VAL A 123 6.81 -12.30 2.07
N GLY A 124 6.41 -11.81 3.24
CA GLY A 124 7.05 -12.17 4.51
C GLY A 124 6.93 -13.66 4.83
N PHE A 125 5.75 -14.24 4.66
CA PHE A 125 5.53 -15.68 4.82
C PHE A 125 6.40 -16.50 3.86
N SER A 126 6.33 -16.18 2.56
CA SER A 126 7.03 -16.96 1.55
C SER A 126 8.54 -16.87 1.72
N PHE A 127 9.04 -15.69 2.07
CA PHE A 127 10.44 -15.49 2.40
C PHE A 127 10.85 -16.35 3.61
N ALA A 128 10.12 -16.26 4.72
CA ALA A 128 10.40 -17.03 5.91
C ALA A 128 10.35 -18.54 5.64
N LEU A 129 9.35 -19.01 4.89
CA LEU A 129 9.17 -20.41 4.52
C LEU A 129 10.35 -20.92 3.69
N LEU A 130 10.65 -20.25 2.58
CA LEU A 130 11.69 -20.69 1.64
C LEU A 130 13.08 -20.64 2.28
N THR A 131 13.39 -19.58 3.03
CA THR A 131 14.69 -19.43 3.69
C THR A 131 14.86 -20.43 4.84
N THR A 132 13.83 -20.65 5.66
CA THR A 132 13.90 -21.61 6.77
C THR A 132 14.05 -23.04 6.26
N LEU A 133 13.29 -23.43 5.23
CA LEU A 133 13.28 -24.82 4.75
C LEU A 133 14.50 -25.16 3.90
N ILE A 134 15.00 -24.23 3.08
CA ILE A 134 16.06 -24.52 2.09
C ILE A 134 17.43 -24.04 2.57
N LEU A 135 17.50 -22.89 3.25
CA LEU A 135 18.77 -22.29 3.68
C LEU A 135 19.06 -22.50 5.16
N GLY A 136 18.05 -22.84 5.98
CA GLY A 136 18.18 -22.99 7.42
C GLY A 136 18.74 -21.72 8.07
N ASP A 137 19.78 -21.87 8.89
CA ASP A 137 20.44 -20.77 9.60
C ASP A 137 21.12 -19.77 8.66
N GLU A 138 21.49 -20.19 7.45
CA GLU A 138 22.13 -19.32 6.47
C GLU A 138 21.14 -18.38 5.76
N GLY A 139 19.83 -18.56 5.96
CA GLY A 139 18.78 -17.71 5.37
C GLY A 139 18.90 -16.23 5.75
N TYR A 140 19.57 -15.93 6.87
CA TYR A 140 19.83 -14.56 7.30
C TYR A 140 20.79 -13.79 6.37
N TYR A 141 21.69 -14.48 5.66
CA TYR A 141 22.57 -13.82 4.69
C TYR A 141 21.79 -13.30 3.49
N LEU A 142 20.79 -14.07 3.03
CA LEU A 142 19.94 -13.67 1.92
C LEU A 142 19.08 -12.43 2.26
N SER A 143 18.58 -12.32 3.50
CA SER A 143 17.80 -11.14 3.90
C SER A 143 18.65 -9.86 3.88
N ARG A 144 19.92 -9.96 4.26
CA ARG A 144 20.88 -8.84 4.17
C ARG A 144 21.19 -8.45 2.73
N GLN A 145 21.39 -9.42 1.85
CA GLN A 145 21.69 -9.18 0.43
C GLN A 145 20.51 -8.57 -0.35
N LEU A 146 19.28 -8.78 0.12
CA LEU A 146 18.09 -8.21 -0.53
C LEU A 146 17.73 -6.81 -0.03
N GLY A 147 18.37 -6.33 1.04
CA GLY A 147 18.16 -4.98 1.57
C GLY A 147 16.77 -4.73 2.19
N LEU A 148 15.93 -5.76 2.36
CA LEU A 148 14.58 -5.62 2.92
C LEU A 148 14.56 -5.95 4.42
N GLY A 149 14.70 -4.93 5.26
CA GLY A 149 14.89 -5.07 6.72
C GLY A 149 13.75 -5.74 7.50
N PHE A 150 12.55 -5.87 6.90
CA PHE A 150 11.41 -6.56 7.52
C PHE A 150 11.41 -8.08 7.26
N MET A 151 12.24 -8.58 6.34
CA MET A 151 12.31 -10.01 6.02
C MET A 151 13.08 -10.78 7.09
N LYS A 152 12.39 -11.68 7.78
CA LYS A 152 12.95 -12.51 8.86
C LYS A 152 12.88 -14.00 8.48
N THR A 153 13.84 -14.77 8.98
CA THR A 153 13.92 -16.23 8.81
C THR A 153 13.58 -16.94 10.13
N GLY A 154 13.11 -18.18 10.05
CA GLY A 154 12.81 -19.05 11.19
C GLY A 154 11.35 -19.51 11.23
N PHE A 155 11.12 -20.69 11.81
CA PHE A 155 9.79 -21.31 11.94
C PHE A 155 8.76 -20.40 12.61
N LEU A 156 9.18 -19.62 13.59
CA LEU A 156 8.32 -18.64 14.25
C LEU A 156 7.76 -17.63 13.23
N PHE A 157 8.58 -17.12 12.32
CA PHE A 157 8.16 -16.12 11.34
C PHE A 157 7.32 -16.69 10.20
N ILE A 158 7.39 -18.00 9.94
CA ILE A 158 6.44 -18.68 9.04
C ILE A 158 5.01 -18.48 9.55
N ILE A 159 4.78 -18.52 10.87
CA ILE A 159 3.45 -18.32 11.44
C ILE A 159 3.16 -16.84 11.68
N LEU A 160 4.15 -16.08 12.17
CA LEU A 160 3.92 -14.68 12.53
C LEU A 160 3.68 -13.77 11.33
N MET A 161 4.29 -14.02 10.16
CA MET A 161 4.13 -13.12 9.00
C MET A 161 2.67 -13.05 8.50
N PRO A 162 1.95 -14.16 8.28
CA PRO A 162 0.51 -14.12 8.01
C PRO A 162 -0.31 -13.47 9.11
N VAL A 163 0.02 -13.73 10.39
CA VAL A 163 -0.69 -13.16 11.54
C VAL A 163 -0.53 -11.63 11.58
N TYR A 164 0.69 -11.13 11.40
CA TYR A 164 0.95 -9.69 11.31
C TYR A 164 0.22 -9.07 10.13
N GLY A 165 0.26 -9.71 8.96
CA GLY A 165 -0.48 -9.25 7.78
C GLY A 165 -1.98 -9.12 8.05
N PHE A 166 -2.57 -10.16 8.63
CA PHE A 166 -3.99 -10.18 9.01
C PHE A 166 -4.35 -9.10 10.03
N LEU A 167 -3.58 -8.98 11.11
CA LEU A 167 -3.85 -7.99 12.16
C LEU A 167 -3.76 -6.56 11.64
N ILE A 168 -2.81 -6.27 10.74
CA ILE A 168 -2.70 -4.96 10.08
C ILE A 168 -3.96 -4.67 9.27
N ILE A 169 -4.45 -5.63 8.47
CA ILE A 169 -5.68 -5.44 7.68
C ILE A 169 -6.87 -5.18 8.60
N VAL A 170 -7.06 -6.00 9.64
CA VAL A 170 -8.21 -5.86 10.54
C VAL A 170 -8.18 -4.53 11.29
N ALA A 171 -7.03 -4.16 11.87
CA ALA A 171 -6.91 -2.93 12.65
C ALA A 171 -7.12 -1.67 11.78
N THR A 172 -6.51 -1.63 10.60
CA THR A 172 -6.67 -0.49 9.68
C THR A 172 -8.07 -0.42 9.10
N ARG A 173 -8.71 -1.57 8.82
CA ARG A 173 -10.10 -1.63 8.38
C ARG A 173 -11.05 -1.08 9.44
N PHE A 174 -10.89 -1.52 10.68
CA PHE A 174 -11.65 -1.02 11.83
C PHE A 174 -11.50 0.51 11.96
N LEU A 175 -10.28 1.03 11.96
CA LEU A 175 -10.04 2.48 12.04
C LEU A 175 -10.70 3.23 10.88
N ALA A 176 -10.56 2.74 9.65
CA ALA A 176 -11.16 3.36 8.47
C ALA A 176 -12.70 3.40 8.57
N GLU A 177 -13.32 2.34 9.08
CA GLU A 177 -14.77 2.26 9.27
C GLU A 177 -15.26 3.26 10.32
N GLN A 178 -14.55 3.45 11.43
CA GLN A 178 -14.87 4.46 12.44
C GLN A 178 -14.88 5.88 11.86
N PHE A 179 -13.85 6.25 11.09
CA PHE A 179 -13.80 7.56 10.43
C PHE A 179 -14.95 7.75 9.43
N ARG A 180 -15.27 6.71 8.66
CA ARG A 180 -16.35 6.78 7.66
C ARG A 180 -17.71 6.90 8.32
N ALA A 181 -17.96 6.15 9.39
CA ALA A 181 -19.20 6.21 10.16
C ALA A 181 -19.44 7.61 10.73
N LEU A 182 -18.43 8.21 11.35
CA LEU A 182 -18.50 9.58 11.89
C LEU A 182 -18.83 10.61 10.79
N SER A 183 -18.15 10.54 9.64
CA SER A 183 -18.44 11.45 8.52
C SER A 183 -19.84 11.27 7.95
N SER A 184 -20.33 10.02 7.87
CA SER A 184 -21.66 9.71 7.34
C SER A 184 -22.76 10.23 8.26
N ILE A 185 -22.61 10.06 9.58
CA ILE A 185 -23.55 10.59 10.57
C ILE A 185 -23.61 12.11 10.45
N ALA A 186 -22.45 12.79 10.50
CA ALA A 186 -22.39 14.25 10.47
C ALA A 186 -23.00 14.85 9.19
N ASN A 187 -22.70 14.26 8.02
CA ASN A 187 -23.24 14.73 6.75
C ASN A 187 -24.75 14.48 6.61
N ASN A 188 -25.30 13.42 7.24
CA ASN A 188 -26.72 13.07 7.15
C ASN A 188 -27.60 13.79 8.20
N THR A 189 -27.09 14.02 9.42
CA THR A 189 -27.84 14.75 10.47
C THR A 189 -28.14 16.20 10.12
N ARG A 190 -27.44 16.78 9.13
CA ARG A 190 -27.66 18.15 8.65
C ARG A 190 -28.65 18.25 7.49
N LYS A 191 -28.94 17.14 6.80
CA LYS A 191 -29.88 17.12 5.66
C LYS A 191 -31.34 17.03 6.11
N ASN A 192 -31.56 16.69 7.39
CA ASN A 192 -32.86 16.75 8.09
C ASN A 192 -32.93 18.02 8.93
#